data_AF-A0A3C1CBE6-F1
#
_entry.id   AF-A0A3C1CBE6-F1
#
_cell.length_a   1.000
_cell.length_b   1.000
_cell.length_c   1.000
_cell.angle_alpha   90.00
_cell.angle_beta   90.00
_cell.angle_gamma   90.00
#
_symmetry.space_group_name_H-M   'P 1'
#
loop_
_entity.id
_entity.type
_entity.pdbx_description
1 polymer ?
#
loop_
_entity_poly.entity_id
_entity_poly.type
_entity_poly.pdbx_seq_one_letter_code
_entity_poly.pdbx_strand_id
1 'polypeptide(L)'
;MSTKPTLYTSLSPALLHLYDLSNSVVVIIDVFRATSTIAAALYNGARAVIPVDSVPKAIEMGKNIDGIAAGERDGMIAEGLQHGNSPLEYTRAFIENRNLVLTTTNGTRLLQMALDRNASKIISGSFPNLSAVCEFLISEGKDVVLGCAGWKDRFNLEDTLFAGAVINQ
;
A
#
# COMPACT_ATOMS: atom_id res chain seq x y z
N MET A 1 32.88 -9.10 -9.30
CA MET A 1 32.37 -8.15 -8.29
C MET A 1 30.92 -8.50 -8.06
N SER A 2 30.50 -8.79 -6.82
CA SER A 2 29.08 -8.92 -6.52
C SER A 2 28.45 -7.52 -6.65
N THR A 3 27.58 -7.35 -7.63
CA THR A 3 26.80 -6.12 -7.79
C THR A 3 25.83 -6.04 -6.62
N LYS A 4 26.03 -5.07 -5.74
CA LYS A 4 25.07 -4.81 -4.65
C LYS A 4 23.72 -4.42 -5.27
N PRO A 5 22.59 -4.79 -4.63
CA PRO A 5 21.27 -4.34 -5.05
C PRO A 5 21.16 -2.82 -5.06
N THR A 6 20.31 -2.30 -5.95
CA THR A 6 19.98 -0.89 -6.05
C THR A 6 18.75 -0.55 -5.21
N LEU A 7 18.64 0.71 -4.79
CA LEU A 7 17.47 1.24 -4.09
C LEU A 7 17.14 2.61 -4.68
N TYR A 8 15.91 2.76 -5.17
CA TYR A 8 15.37 4.02 -5.67
C TYR A 8 14.11 4.43 -4.93
N THR A 9 13.82 5.74 -4.92
CA THR A 9 12.55 6.29 -4.44
C THR A 9 11.84 7.01 -5.58
N SER A 10 10.62 6.59 -5.89
CA SER A 10 9.71 7.27 -6.81
C SER A 10 8.77 8.15 -6.01
N LEU A 11 8.99 9.47 -6.01
CA LEU A 11 8.23 10.43 -5.20
C LEU A 11 6.77 10.66 -5.63
N SER A 12 6.37 10.06 -6.76
CA SER A 12 5.02 10.12 -7.30
C SER A 12 4.80 8.94 -8.24
N PRO A 13 3.56 8.41 -8.37
CA PRO A 13 3.25 7.38 -9.35
C PRO A 13 3.58 7.81 -10.79
N ALA A 14 3.48 9.11 -11.09
CA ALA A 14 3.84 9.66 -12.40
C ALA A 14 5.31 9.41 -12.78
N LEU A 15 6.21 9.21 -11.80
CA LEU A 15 7.63 8.96 -12.01
C LEU A 15 7.98 7.46 -12.08
N LEU A 16 7.03 6.56 -11.79
CA LEU A 16 7.32 5.12 -11.67
C LEU A 16 7.89 4.52 -12.97
N HIS A 17 7.52 5.10 -14.12
CA HIS A 17 7.99 4.66 -15.45
C HIS A 17 9.49 4.88 -15.68
N LEU A 18 10.16 5.66 -14.84
CA LEU A 18 11.61 5.91 -14.92
C LEU A 18 12.44 4.76 -14.32
N TYR A 19 11.80 3.79 -13.68
CA TYR A 19 12.46 2.68 -12.97
C TYR A 19 12.08 1.33 -13.59
N ASP A 20 13.05 0.43 -13.67
CA ASP A 20 12.80 -0.98 -14.03
C ASP A 20 12.32 -1.75 -12.80
N LEU A 21 11.13 -2.35 -12.90
CA LEU A 21 10.51 -3.09 -11.81
C LEU A 21 10.67 -4.62 -11.96
N SER A 22 11.15 -5.10 -13.11
CA SER A 22 11.12 -6.53 -13.47
C SER A 22 11.87 -7.45 -12.49
N ASN A 23 12.93 -6.94 -11.86
CA ASN A 23 13.70 -7.64 -10.82
C ASN A 23 13.61 -6.97 -9.44
N SER A 24 12.69 -6.03 -9.27
CA SER A 24 12.62 -5.17 -8.08
C SER A 24 11.50 -5.57 -7.13
N VAL A 25 11.74 -5.44 -5.83
CA VAL A 25 10.69 -5.37 -4.81
C VAL A 25 10.16 -3.95 -4.79
N VAL A 26 8.85 -3.78 -5.04
CA VAL A 26 8.19 -2.49 -4.98
C VAL A 26 7.48 -2.33 -3.64
N VAL A 27 7.86 -1.29 -2.89
CA VAL A 27 7.17 -0.91 -1.66
C VAL A 27 6.16 0.17 -2.00
N ILE A 28 4.88 -0.14 -1.90
CA ILE A 28 3.80 0.84 -2.02
C ILE A 28 3.74 1.63 -0.72
N ILE A 29 3.83 2.95 -0.79
CA ILE A 29 3.86 3.86 0.35
C ILE A 29 2.72 4.87 0.18
N ASP A 30 1.75 4.85 1.08
CA ASP A 30 0.63 5.79 1.17
C ASP A 30 0.33 5.92 2.68
N VAL A 31 1.22 6.63 3.37
CA VAL A 31 1.26 6.71 4.84
C VAL A 31 -0.06 7.29 5.36
N PHE A 32 -0.59 8.30 4.68
CA PHE A 32 -1.89 8.91 4.95
C PHE A 32 -2.89 8.63 3.82
N ARG A 33 -3.59 7.49 3.86
CA ARG A 33 -3.69 6.52 4.98
C ARG A 33 -3.66 5.06 4.53
N ALA A 34 -3.59 4.78 3.23
CA ALA A 34 -3.92 3.44 2.73
C ALA A 34 -3.00 2.35 3.28
N THR A 35 -1.67 2.54 3.27
CA THR A 35 -0.74 1.50 3.72
C THR A 35 -0.70 1.38 5.24
N SER A 36 -0.92 2.47 5.96
CA SER A 36 -1.12 2.44 7.41
C SER A 36 -2.39 1.67 7.81
N THR A 37 -3.49 1.83 7.04
CA THR A 37 -4.73 1.07 7.25
C THR A 37 -4.53 -0.40 6.99
N ILE A 38 -3.84 -0.76 5.89
CA ILE A 38 -3.49 -2.15 5.55
C ILE A 38 -2.68 -2.78 6.69
N ALA A 39 -1.64 -2.09 7.17
CA ALA A 39 -0.79 -2.58 8.26
C ALA A 39 -1.61 -2.81 9.54
N ALA A 40 -2.46 -1.85 9.94
CA ALA A 40 -3.31 -1.96 11.12
C ALA A 40 -4.31 -3.11 11.02
N ALA A 41 -5.00 -3.25 9.88
CA ALA A 41 -5.99 -4.30 9.66
C ALA A 41 -5.35 -5.70 9.73
N LEU A 42 -4.22 -5.91 9.05
CA LEU A 42 -3.50 -7.19 9.07
C LEU A 42 -2.94 -7.52 10.46
N TYR A 43 -2.36 -6.52 11.15
CA TYR A 43 -1.90 -6.69 12.53
C TYR A 43 -3.03 -7.10 13.49
N ASN A 44 -4.23 -6.56 13.27
CA ASN A 44 -5.43 -6.87 14.04
C ASN A 44 -6.14 -8.16 13.60
N GLY A 45 -5.52 -8.97 12.73
CA GLY A 45 -5.97 -10.30 12.38
C GLY A 45 -6.90 -10.38 11.19
N ALA A 46 -6.97 -9.35 10.34
CA ALA A 46 -7.65 -9.45 9.05
C ALA A 46 -7.12 -10.67 8.28
N ARG A 47 -8.02 -11.46 7.68
CA ARG A 47 -7.65 -12.61 6.85
C ARG A 47 -6.90 -12.18 5.59
N ALA A 48 -7.38 -11.11 4.98
CA ALA A 48 -6.79 -10.50 3.80
C ALA A 48 -7.25 -9.04 3.69
N VAL A 49 -6.44 -8.22 3.02
CA VAL A 49 -6.83 -6.90 2.52
C VAL A 49 -6.73 -6.92 1.01
N ILE A 50 -7.83 -6.59 0.33
CA ILE A 50 -8.00 -6.70 -1.12
C ILE A 50 -8.21 -5.30 -1.69
N PRO A 51 -7.17 -4.67 -2.25
CA PRO A 51 -7.27 -3.35 -2.84
C PRO A 51 -8.04 -3.40 -4.17
N VAL A 52 -8.97 -2.46 -4.40
CA VAL A 52 -9.73 -2.34 -5.65
C VAL A 52 -9.85 -0.89 -6.14
N ASP A 53 -9.92 -0.73 -7.46
CA ASP A 53 -9.93 0.56 -8.17
C ASP A 53 -11.18 1.43 -7.94
N SER A 54 -12.31 0.84 -7.54
CA SER A 54 -13.60 1.52 -7.57
C SER A 54 -14.52 1.09 -6.44
N VAL A 55 -15.40 2.02 -6.04
CA VAL A 55 -16.40 1.80 -4.99
C VAL A 55 -17.40 0.70 -5.37
N PRO A 56 -17.97 0.67 -6.59
CA PRO A 56 -18.88 -0.42 -6.97
C PRO A 56 -18.23 -1.81 -6.85
N LYS A 57 -16.97 -1.93 -7.29
CA LYS A 57 -16.20 -3.17 -7.18
C LYS A 57 -15.91 -3.56 -5.74
N ALA A 58 -15.64 -2.58 -4.86
CA ALA A 58 -15.47 -2.82 -3.43
C ALA A 58 -16.73 -3.41 -2.79
N ILE A 59 -17.88 -2.79 -3.09
CA ILE A 59 -19.20 -3.23 -2.57
C ILE A 59 -19.55 -4.62 -3.10
N GLU A 60 -19.41 -4.84 -4.41
CA GLU A 60 -19.71 -6.11 -5.06
C GLU A 60 -18.84 -7.24 -4.50
N MET A 61 -17.52 -7.03 -4.48
CA MET A 61 -16.58 -8.04 -3.99
C MET A 61 -16.77 -8.30 -2.50
N GLY A 62 -16.99 -7.25 -1.69
CA GLY A 62 -17.28 -7.39 -0.27
C GLY A 62 -18.48 -8.30 -0.03
N LYS A 63 -19.58 -8.13 -0.79
CA LYS A 63 -20.74 -9.03 -0.71
C LYS A 63 -20.40 -10.46 -1.13
N ASN A 64 -19.66 -10.63 -2.22
CA ASN A 64 -19.37 -11.95 -2.79
C ASN A 64 -18.48 -12.83 -1.89
N ILE A 65 -17.60 -12.22 -1.08
CA ILE A 65 -16.65 -12.95 -0.21
C ILE A 65 -16.98 -12.82 1.28
N ASP A 66 -18.16 -12.30 1.62
CA ASP A 66 -18.56 -11.95 2.99
C ASP A 66 -17.51 -11.07 3.73
N GLY A 67 -16.96 -10.12 2.98
CA GLY A 67 -15.95 -9.16 3.41
C GLY A 67 -16.54 -7.79 3.75
N ILE A 68 -15.72 -6.98 4.41
CA ILE A 68 -16.02 -5.59 4.75
C ILE A 68 -15.59 -4.72 3.56
N ALA A 69 -16.53 -4.00 2.95
CA ALA A 69 -16.22 -3.02 1.92
C ALA A 69 -15.95 -1.66 2.57
N ALA A 70 -14.78 -1.07 2.30
CA ALA A 70 -14.35 0.18 2.88
C ALA A 70 -13.54 1.02 1.90
N GLY A 71 -13.45 2.32 2.15
CA GLY A 71 -12.70 3.19 1.26
C GLY A 71 -13.00 4.67 1.42
N GLU A 72 -12.25 5.46 0.65
CA GLU A 72 -12.34 6.92 0.69
C GLU A 72 -12.33 7.55 -0.70
N ARG A 73 -12.89 8.76 -0.80
CA ARG A 73 -12.69 9.72 -1.89
C ARG A 73 -12.46 11.10 -1.27
N ASP A 74 -11.41 11.79 -1.69
CA ASP A 74 -10.97 13.08 -1.15
C ASP A 74 -10.90 13.10 0.41
N GLY A 75 -10.47 11.97 1.01
CA GLY A 75 -10.29 11.81 2.45
C GLY A 75 -11.55 11.44 3.25
N MET A 76 -12.72 11.46 2.61
CA MET A 76 -14.02 11.16 3.21
C MET A 76 -14.46 9.74 2.87
N ILE A 77 -15.31 9.13 3.71
CA ILE A 77 -15.93 7.84 3.40
C ILE A 77 -16.65 7.97 2.05
N ALA A 78 -16.36 7.07 1.12
CA ALA A 78 -16.97 7.14 -0.20
C ALA A 78 -18.46 6.78 -0.14
N GLU A 79 -19.27 7.42 -0.99
CA GLU A 79 -20.70 7.18 -1.05
C GLU A 79 -21.03 5.69 -1.28
N GLY A 80 -21.94 5.14 -0.47
CA GLY A 80 -22.30 3.72 -0.50
C GLY A 80 -21.43 2.80 0.35
N LEU A 81 -20.35 3.30 0.97
CA LEU A 81 -19.55 2.57 1.95
C LEU A 81 -19.91 2.98 3.38
N GLN A 82 -19.75 2.04 4.32
CA GLN A 82 -19.99 2.28 5.74
C GLN A 82 -18.70 2.56 6.51
N HIS A 83 -17.54 2.21 5.93
CA HIS A 83 -16.24 2.25 6.57
C HIS A 83 -15.22 3.00 5.73
N GLY A 84 -14.32 3.73 6.41
CA GLY A 84 -13.37 4.63 5.78
C GLY A 84 -11.97 4.05 5.64
N ASN A 85 -11.00 4.93 5.34
CA ASN A 85 -9.58 4.58 5.27
C ASN A 85 -8.83 5.06 6.54
N SER A 86 -9.42 4.88 7.72
CA SER A 86 -8.79 5.24 8.99
C SER A 86 -8.22 4.00 9.66
N PRO A 87 -6.92 3.92 9.97
CA PRO A 87 -6.33 2.76 10.64
C PRO A 87 -6.99 2.43 11.99
N LEU A 88 -7.46 3.45 12.70
CA LEU A 88 -8.10 3.33 14.02
C LEU A 88 -9.48 2.64 13.97
N GLU A 89 -10.10 2.57 12.80
CA GLU A 89 -11.40 1.92 12.62
C GLU A 89 -11.28 0.38 12.69
N TYR A 90 -10.11 -0.16 12.33
CA TYR A 90 -9.90 -1.58 12.12
C TYR A 90 -9.35 -2.29 13.34
N THR A 91 -10.08 -2.22 14.46
CA THR A 91 -9.74 -2.95 15.69
C THR A 91 -9.84 -4.47 15.50
N ARG A 92 -9.15 -5.26 16.35
CA ARG A 92 -9.23 -6.73 16.31
C ARG A 92 -10.68 -7.24 16.40
N ALA A 93 -11.47 -6.70 17.32
CA ALA A 93 -12.87 -7.10 17.49
C ALA A 93 -13.72 -6.87 16.23
N PHE A 94 -13.32 -5.94 15.36
CA PHE A 94 -14.03 -5.62 14.13
C PHE A 94 -13.54 -6.46 12.93
N ILE A 95 -12.23 -6.68 12.80
CA ILE A 95 -11.63 -7.19 11.55
C ILE A 95 -11.08 -8.62 11.63
N GLU A 96 -10.94 -9.20 12.82
CA GLU A 96 -10.31 -10.51 12.99
C GLU A 96 -10.99 -11.60 12.15
N ASN A 97 -10.18 -12.36 11.40
CA ASN A 97 -10.58 -13.41 10.46
C ASN A 97 -11.51 -12.96 9.30
N ARG A 98 -11.74 -11.65 9.12
CA ARG A 98 -12.54 -11.08 8.03
C ARG A 98 -11.67 -10.64 6.85
N ASN A 99 -12.25 -10.61 5.66
CA ASN A 99 -11.65 -9.97 4.49
C ASN A 99 -12.00 -8.48 4.48
N LEU A 100 -11.02 -7.61 4.22
CA LEU A 100 -11.23 -6.19 3.96
C LEU A 100 -11.09 -5.93 2.47
N VAL A 101 -12.10 -5.37 1.83
CA VAL A 101 -12.01 -4.87 0.45
C VAL A 101 -11.88 -3.35 0.50
N LEU A 102 -10.71 -2.83 0.12
CA LEU A 102 -10.33 -1.44 0.34
C LEU A 102 -10.19 -0.70 -1.00
N THR A 103 -10.90 0.42 -1.16
CA THR A 103 -10.68 1.33 -2.30
C THR A 103 -10.18 2.70 -1.81
N THR A 104 -9.07 3.16 -2.38
CA THR A 104 -8.50 4.48 -2.09
C THR A 104 -8.13 5.18 -3.38
N THR A 105 -7.93 6.49 -3.30
CA THR A 105 -7.61 7.32 -4.46
C THR A 105 -6.19 7.06 -5.01
N ASN A 106 -5.18 6.95 -4.14
CA ASN A 106 -3.77 6.90 -4.58
C ASN A 106 -3.13 5.51 -4.49
N GLY A 107 -3.20 4.86 -3.32
CA GLY A 107 -2.56 3.55 -3.10
C GLY A 107 -2.94 2.45 -4.09
N THR A 108 -4.21 2.35 -4.48
CA THR A 108 -4.69 1.32 -5.44
C THR A 108 -4.10 1.52 -6.84
N ARG A 109 -4.00 2.78 -7.29
CA ARG A 109 -3.40 3.15 -8.58
C ARG A 109 -1.94 2.76 -8.65
N LEU A 110 -1.15 3.09 -7.63
CA LEU A 110 0.28 2.77 -7.61
C LEU A 110 0.53 1.26 -7.60
N LEU A 111 -0.27 0.50 -6.85
CA LEU A 111 -0.21 -0.96 -6.84
C LEU A 111 -0.47 -1.54 -8.22
N GLN A 112 -1.54 -1.09 -8.91
CA GLN A 112 -1.85 -1.55 -10.26
C GLN A 112 -0.72 -1.22 -11.24
N MET A 113 -0.16 0.01 -11.16
CA MET A 113 0.95 0.43 -12.01
C MET A 113 2.23 -0.41 -11.80
N ALA A 114 2.46 -0.90 -10.58
CA ALA A 114 3.57 -1.80 -10.29
C ALA A 114 3.32 -3.21 -10.84
N LEU A 115 2.09 -3.72 -10.74
CA LEU A 115 1.68 -4.99 -11.35
C LEU A 115 1.82 -4.97 -12.88
N ASP A 116 1.29 -3.93 -13.53
CA ASP A 116 1.32 -3.78 -14.99
C ASP A 116 2.76 -3.68 -15.55
N ARG A 117 3.71 -3.28 -14.71
CA ARG A 117 5.14 -3.20 -15.04
C ARG A 117 5.93 -4.43 -14.63
N ASN A 118 5.26 -5.54 -14.30
CA ASN A 118 5.87 -6.81 -13.92
C ASN A 118 6.81 -6.70 -12.71
N ALA A 119 6.43 -5.93 -11.69
CA ALA A 119 7.16 -5.90 -10.43
C ALA A 119 7.37 -7.33 -9.89
N SER A 120 8.62 -7.70 -9.57
CA SER A 120 8.95 -9.05 -9.09
C SER A 120 8.19 -9.40 -7.80
N LYS A 121 8.03 -8.40 -6.92
CA LYS A 121 7.26 -8.52 -5.69
C LYS A 121 6.72 -7.15 -5.29
N ILE A 122 5.55 -7.11 -4.65
CA ILE A 122 4.92 -5.88 -4.17
C ILE A 122 4.55 -6.04 -2.70
N ILE A 123 4.92 -5.07 -1.87
CA ILE A 123 4.55 -5.02 -0.44
C ILE A 123 4.01 -3.63 -0.07
N SER A 124 3.24 -3.53 1.01
CA SER A 124 2.81 -2.23 1.56
C SER A 124 3.73 -1.79 2.71
N GLY A 125 4.22 -0.55 2.65
CA GLY A 125 5.05 0.06 3.69
C GLY A 125 4.44 1.30 4.31
N SER A 126 4.54 1.40 5.64
CA SER A 126 4.13 2.54 6.46
C SER A 126 4.89 2.51 7.81
N PHE A 127 4.86 3.59 8.59
CA PHE A 127 5.54 3.62 9.89
C PHE A 127 5.13 2.46 10.84
N PRO A 128 3.86 2.06 10.95
CA PRO A 128 3.45 0.91 11.77
C PRO A 128 4.17 -0.41 11.46
N ASN A 129 4.70 -0.59 10.25
CA ASN A 129 5.39 -1.81 9.84
C ASN A 129 6.82 -1.57 9.31
N LEU A 130 7.46 -0.46 9.67
CA LEU A 130 8.79 -0.07 9.17
C LEU A 130 9.83 -1.18 9.32
N SER A 131 10.04 -1.67 10.55
CA SER A 131 11.08 -2.68 10.82
C SER A 131 10.86 -3.97 10.04
N ALA A 132 9.60 -4.44 9.96
CA ALA A 132 9.25 -5.64 9.20
C ALA A 132 9.50 -5.45 7.69
N VAL A 133 9.24 -4.26 7.14
CA VAL A 133 9.56 -3.94 5.75
C VAL A 133 11.08 -3.98 5.52
N CYS A 134 11.88 -3.32 6.37
CA CYS A 134 13.33 -3.30 6.22
C CYS A 134 13.94 -4.71 6.33
N GLU A 135 13.54 -5.48 7.34
CA GLU A 135 13.97 -6.88 7.53
C GLU A 135 13.63 -7.74 6.30
N PHE A 136 12.43 -7.58 5.76
CA PHE A 136 12.00 -8.27 4.56
C PHE A 136 12.87 -7.91 3.35
N LEU A 137 13.09 -6.62 3.09
CA LEU A 137 13.90 -6.15 1.96
C LEU A 137 15.36 -6.66 2.04
N ILE A 138 15.96 -6.63 3.23
CA ILE A 138 17.31 -7.16 3.47
C ILE A 138 17.35 -8.67 3.18
N SER A 139 16.33 -9.42 3.61
CA SER A 139 16.27 -10.87 3.38
C SER A 139 16.08 -11.25 1.92
N GLU A 140 15.39 -10.42 1.13
CA GLU A 140 15.18 -10.68 -0.30
C GLU A 140 16.44 -10.45 -1.14
N GLY A 141 17.30 -9.50 -0.76
CA GLY A 141 18.55 -9.21 -1.46
C GLY A 141 18.36 -8.79 -2.93
N LYS A 142 17.21 -8.19 -3.26
CA LYS A 142 16.84 -7.72 -4.61
C LYS A 142 16.90 -6.21 -4.73
N ASP A 143 16.85 -5.70 -5.96
CA ASP A 143 16.63 -4.29 -6.22
C ASP A 143 15.32 -3.81 -5.56
N VAL A 144 15.29 -2.56 -5.12
CA VAL A 144 14.14 -2.00 -4.40
C VAL A 144 13.70 -0.69 -5.03
N VAL A 145 12.38 -0.56 -5.21
CA VAL A 145 11.74 0.70 -5.57
C VAL A 145 10.73 1.09 -4.49
N LEU A 146 11.03 2.16 -3.77
CA LEU A 146 10.13 2.79 -2.81
C LEU A 146 9.17 3.69 -3.58
N GLY A 147 7.93 3.23 -3.81
CA GLY A 147 6.92 3.97 -4.54
C GLY A 147 6.04 4.79 -3.61
N CYS A 148 6.21 6.12 -3.61
CA CYS A 148 5.31 7.04 -2.93
C CYS A 148 4.04 7.24 -3.77
N ALA A 149 2.88 7.04 -3.16
CA ALA A 149 1.58 7.21 -3.80
C ALA A 149 1.27 8.68 -4.06
N GLY A 150 1.79 9.57 -3.20
CA GLY A 150 1.61 11.01 -3.32
C GLY A 150 0.13 11.42 -3.26
N TRP A 151 -0.15 12.66 -3.65
CA TRP A 151 -1.51 13.17 -3.76
C TRP A 151 -1.70 13.94 -5.06
N LYS A 152 -2.57 13.45 -5.96
CA LYS A 152 -2.82 14.06 -7.28
C LYS A 152 -1.50 14.32 -8.03
N ASP A 153 -0.65 13.29 -8.08
CA ASP A 153 0.70 13.26 -8.67
C ASP A 153 1.73 14.23 -8.06
N ARG A 154 1.39 14.91 -6.96
CA ARG A 154 2.34 15.70 -6.17
C ARG A 154 2.99 14.83 -5.11
N PHE A 155 4.26 15.12 -4.82
CA PHE A 155 4.93 14.56 -3.67
C PHE A 155 4.21 15.00 -2.38
N ASN A 156 4.29 14.14 -1.37
CA ASN A 156 3.85 14.39 -0.01
C ASN A 156 5.00 14.07 0.96
N LEU A 157 5.03 14.76 2.10
CA LEU A 157 6.18 14.72 2.99
C LEU A 157 6.26 13.41 3.76
N GLU A 158 5.11 12.87 4.15
CA GLU A 158 4.98 11.65 4.94
C GLU A 158 5.46 10.40 4.21
N ASP A 159 5.13 10.22 2.92
CA ASP A 159 5.62 9.07 2.14
C ASP A 159 7.13 9.20 1.93
N THR A 160 7.60 10.42 1.64
CA THR A 160 9.03 10.72 1.47
C THR A 160 9.81 10.46 2.76
N LEU A 161 9.25 10.83 3.91
CA LEU A 161 9.86 10.60 5.22
C LEU A 161 9.94 9.10 5.54
N PHE A 162 8.88 8.34 5.26
CA PHE A 162 8.92 6.88 5.41
C PHE A 162 9.96 6.26 4.48
N ALA A 163 10.03 6.67 3.20
CA ALA A 163 11.04 6.19 2.27
C ALA A 163 12.47 6.48 2.77
N GLY A 164 12.72 7.68 3.29
CA GLY A 164 13.99 8.05 3.92
C GLY A 164 14.32 7.21 5.16
N ALA A 165 13.31 6.87 5.97
CA ALA A 165 13.49 5.98 7.12
C ALA A 165 13.88 4.56 6.70
N VAL A 166 13.29 4.02 5.63
CA VAL A 166 13.68 2.73 5.04
C VAL A 166 15.12 2.78 4.51
N ILE A 167 15.52 3.86 3.85
CA ILE A 167 16.90 4.02 3.33
C ILE A 167 17.95 4.05 4.45
N ASN A 168 17.59 4.64 5.60
CA ASN A 168 18.52 4.80 6.72
C ASN A 168 18.77 3.50 7.50
N GLN A 169 17.87 2.52 7.41
CA GLN A 169 17.90 1.27 8.19
C GLN A 169 18.48 0.11 7.36
#